data_AF-A0A0B5ALJ7-F1
#
_entry.id   AF-A0A0B5ALJ7-F1
#
_cell.length_a   1.000
_cell.length_b   1.000
_cell.length_c   1.000
_cell.angle_alpha   90.00
_cell.angle_beta   90.00
_cell.angle_gamma   90.00
#
_symmetry.space_group_name_H-M   'P 1'
#
loop_
_entity.id
_entity.type
_entity.pdbx_description
1 polymer ?
#
loop_
_entity_poly.entity_id
_entity_poly.type
_entity_poly.pdbx_seq_one_letter_code
_entity_poly.pdbx_strand_id
1 'polypeptide(L)'
;MTREKLNGLIIFSIAITVIGLILLFFSVSFGTSLGENWLFQRGGADTAMYHLVIESYIQNFLVAGGVLFGIGLVTTIFSYYKLLSTTESLIK
;
A
#
# COMPACT_ATOMS: atom_id res chain seq x y z
N MET A 1 9.28 2.20 -25.58
CA MET A 1 8.16 1.62 -24.79
C MET A 1 6.88 1.97 -25.52
N THR A 2 6.01 1.01 -25.81
CA THR A 2 4.76 1.28 -26.54
C THR A 2 3.74 1.93 -25.60
N ARG A 3 2.86 2.78 -26.15
CA ARG A 3 1.83 3.50 -25.37
C ARG A 3 0.92 2.53 -24.58
N GLU A 4 0.58 1.39 -25.17
CA GLU A 4 -0.23 0.36 -24.50
C GLU A 4 0.44 -0.21 -23.24
N LYS A 5 1.74 -0.50 -23.31
CA LYS A 5 2.52 -0.96 -22.15
C LYS A 5 2.62 0.11 -21.07
N LEU A 6 2.68 1.39 -21.46
CA LEU A 6 2.69 2.52 -20.52
C LEU A 6 1.35 2.67 -19.81
N ASN A 7 0.24 2.55 -20.55
CA ASN A 7 -1.11 2.60 -19.98
C ASN A 7 -1.36 1.45 -18.99
N GLY A 8 -0.93 0.23 -19.33
CA GLY A 8 -1.02 -0.90 -18.40
C GLY A 8 -0.24 -0.66 -17.10
N LEU A 9 0.95 -0.06 -17.20
CA LEU A 9 1.77 0.28 -16.03
C LEU A 9 1.11 1.36 -15.17
N ILE A 10 0.49 2.38 -15.77
CA ILE A 10 -0.27 3.41 -15.06
C ILE A 10 -1.42 2.78 -14.27
N ILE A 11 -2.26 1.96 -14.92
CA ILE A 11 -3.39 1.29 -14.26
C ILE A 11 -2.91 0.43 -13.08
N PHE A 12 -1.84 -0.34 -13.29
CA PHE A 12 -1.25 -1.16 -12.24
C PHE A 12 -0.70 -0.33 -11.08
N SER A 13 -0.03 0.80 -11.36
CA SER A 13 0.50 1.70 -10.33
C SER A 13 -0.62 2.36 -9.51
N ILE A 14 -1.74 2.72 -10.15
CA ILE A 14 -2.92 3.25 -9.46
C ILE A 14 -3.52 2.18 -8.55
N ALA A 15 -3.66 0.94 -9.03
CA ALA A 15 -4.15 -0.17 -8.21
C ALA A 15 -3.27 -0.39 -6.96
N ILE A 16 -1.95 -0.41 -7.12
CA ILE A 16 -1.00 -0.52 -6.00
C ILE A 16 -1.18 0.66 -5.02
N THR A 17 -1.31 1.88 -5.54
CA THR A 17 -1.50 3.08 -4.72
C THR A 17 -2.77 2.98 -3.89
N VAL A 18 -3.88 2.54 -4.50
CA VAL A 18 -5.16 2.34 -3.80
C VAL A 18 -5.05 1.26 -2.74
N ILE A 19 -4.39 0.14 -3.03
CA ILE A 19 -4.15 -0.92 -2.04
C ILE A 19 -3.31 -0.39 -0.88
N GLY A 20 -2.24 0.36 -1.17
CA GLY A 20 -1.41 1.01 -0.15
C GLY A 20 -2.20 1.95 0.75
N LEU A 21 -3.10 2.76 0.16
CA LEU A 21 -4.02 3.62 0.91
C LEU A 21 -4.95 2.82 1.82
N ILE A 22 -5.57 1.76 1.31
CA ILE A 22 -6.45 0.91 2.11
C ILE A 22 -5.68 0.35 3.31
N LEU A 23 -4.47 -0.15 3.11
CA LEU A 23 -3.64 -0.67 4.21
C LEU A 23 -3.26 0.41 5.22
N LEU A 24 -2.94 1.63 4.79
CA LEU A 24 -2.64 2.75 5.69
C LEU A 24 -3.84 3.13 6.56
N PHE A 25 -4.98 3.40 5.93
CA PHE A 25 -6.17 3.92 6.63
C PHE A 25 -6.90 2.85 7.44
N PHE A 26 -6.83 1.58 7.03
CA PHE A 26 -7.45 0.46 7.73
C PHE A 26 -6.45 -0.37 8.55
N SER A 27 -5.22 0.13 8.74
CA SER A 27 -4.16 -0.54 9.52
C SER A 27 -4.61 -0.91 10.93
N VAL A 28 -5.34 -0.02 11.61
CA VAL A 28 -5.89 -0.27 12.95
C VAL A 28 -6.90 -1.41 12.93
N SER A 29 -7.84 -1.40 11.97
CA SER A 29 -8.87 -2.44 11.86
C SER A 29 -8.26 -3.80 11.54
N PHE A 30 -7.32 -3.87 10.59
CA PHE A 30 -6.64 -5.12 10.25
C PHE A 30 -5.74 -5.61 11.39
N GLY A 31 -5.00 -4.70 12.04
CA GLY A 31 -4.12 -5.06 13.15
C GLY A 31 -4.89 -5.55 14.37
N THR A 32 -6.03 -4.92 14.68
CA THR A 32 -6.93 -5.36 15.75
C THR A 32 -7.53 -6.73 15.44
N SER A 33 -8.03 -6.95 14.21
CA SER A 33 -8.58 -8.23 13.80
C SER A 33 -7.56 -9.38 13.90
N LEU A 34 -6.31 -9.15 13.50
CA LEU A 34 -5.25 -10.15 13.67
C LEU A 34 -4.89 -10.36 15.14
N GLY A 35 -4.84 -9.30 15.94
CA GLY A 35 -4.57 -9.39 17.37
C GLY A 35 -5.67 -10.14 18.14
N GLU A 36 -6.94 -9.93 17.79
CA GLU A 36 -8.08 -10.67 18.35
C GLU A 36 -8.02 -12.15 17.98
N ASN A 37 -7.73 -12.47 16.71
CA ASN A 37 -7.56 -13.86 16.28
C ASN A 37 -6.38 -14.54 16.99
N TRP A 38 -5.26 -13.83 17.14
CA TRP A 38 -4.12 -14.30 17.91
C TRP A 38 -4.47 -14.56 19.39
N LEU A 39 -5.24 -13.66 20.01
CA LEU A 39 -5.69 -13.81 21.40
C LEU A 39 -6.62 -15.02 21.56
N PHE A 40 -7.57 -15.19 20.62
CA PHE A 40 -8.51 -16.31 20.60
C PHE A 40 -7.78 -17.65 20.52
N GLN A 41 -6.78 -17.77 19.63
CA GLN A 41 -5.99 -19.00 19.49
C GLN A 41 -5.15 -19.32 20.73
N ARG A 42 -4.75 -18.29 21.49
CA ARG A 42 -3.94 -18.46 22.70
C ARG A 42 -4.79 -18.77 23.94
N GLY A 43 -6.09 -18.50 23.89
CA GLY A 43 -7.02 -18.67 25.03
C GLY A 43 -6.88 -17.59 26.11
N GLY A 44 -6.12 -16.52 25.83
CA GLY A 44 -5.85 -15.43 26.76
C GLY A 44 -4.41 -14.94 26.70
N ALA A 45 -4.20 -13.69 27.12
CA ALA A 45 -2.89 -13.07 27.28
C ALA A 45 -2.98 -11.98 28.34
N ASP A 46 -1.85 -11.68 28.98
CA ASP A 46 -1.74 -10.46 29.77
C ASP A 46 -1.99 -9.21 28.89
N THR A 47 -2.58 -8.16 29.47
CA THR A 47 -2.96 -6.95 28.75
C THR A 47 -1.77 -6.27 28.09
N ALA A 48 -0.60 -6.25 28.73
CA ALA A 48 0.60 -5.65 28.15
C ALA A 48 1.08 -6.43 26.92
N MET A 49 1.04 -7.76 26.98
CA MET A 49 1.41 -8.62 25.86
C MET A 49 0.44 -8.46 24.68
N TYR A 50 -0.87 -8.42 24.96
CA TYR A 50 -1.89 -8.22 23.94
C TYR A 50 -1.73 -6.86 23.23
N HIS A 51 -1.48 -5.79 23.98
CA HIS A 51 -1.27 -4.46 23.43
C HIS A 51 -0.06 -4.42 22.49
N LEU A 52 1.07 -5.02 22.90
CA LEU A 52 2.29 -5.10 22.09
C LEU A 52 2.04 -5.86 20.77
N VAL A 53 1.30 -6.96 20.81
CA VAL A 53 0.97 -7.74 19.61
C VAL A 53 0.08 -6.96 18.64
N ILE A 54 -0.97 -6.31 19.14
CA ILE A 54 -1.82 -5.45 18.31
C ILE A 54 -1.02 -4.31 17.70
N GLU A 55 -0.23 -3.60 18.50
CA GLU A 55 0.59 -2.50 18.01
C GLU A 55 1.55 -2.97 16.91
N SER A 56 2.18 -4.13 17.10
CA SER A 56 3.03 -4.75 16.09
C SER A 56 2.27 -5.02 14.78
N TYR A 57 1.07 -5.60 14.84
CA TYR A 57 0.28 -5.83 13.62
C TYR A 57 -0.15 -4.51 12.95
N ILE A 58 -0.59 -3.51 13.72
CA ILE A 58 -0.96 -2.19 13.18
C ILE A 58 0.24 -1.56 12.48
N GLN A 59 1.41 -1.55 13.12
CA GLN A 59 2.64 -1.01 12.55
C GLN A 59 3.04 -1.76 11.27
N ASN A 60 2.91 -3.08 11.23
CA ASN A 60 3.20 -3.86 10.02
C ASN A 60 2.30 -3.44 8.84
N PHE A 61 1.00 -3.27 9.06
CA PHE A 61 0.09 -2.79 8.02
C PHE A 61 0.35 -1.35 7.62
N LEU A 62 0.67 -0.48 8.58
CA LEU A 62 1.00 0.92 8.31
C LEU A 62 2.28 1.03 7.46
N VAL A 63 3.34 0.30 7.82
CA VAL A 63 4.61 0.30 7.08
C VAL A 63 4.41 -0.31 5.69
N ALA A 64 3.75 -1.46 5.58
CA ALA A 64 3.48 -2.10 4.30
C ALA A 64 2.62 -1.22 3.37
N GLY A 65 1.56 -0.62 3.92
CA GLY A 65 0.72 0.33 3.21
C GLY A 65 1.49 1.56 2.74
N GLY A 66 2.35 2.11 3.61
CA GLY A 66 3.22 3.25 3.29
C GLY A 66 4.20 2.96 2.16
N VAL A 67 4.86 1.79 2.19
CA VAL A 67 5.78 1.36 1.12
C VAL A 67 5.04 1.18 -0.20
N LEU A 68 3.89 0.48 -0.20
CA LEU A 68 3.09 0.28 -1.41
C LEU A 68 2.55 1.60 -1.96
N PHE A 69 2.06 2.48 -1.10
CA PHE A 69 1.60 3.80 -1.49
C PHE A 69 2.72 4.64 -2.09
N GLY A 70 3.88 4.67 -1.45
CA GLY A 70 5.05 5.41 -1.93
C GLY A 70 5.55 4.91 -3.29
N ILE A 71 5.72 3.60 -3.46
CA ILE A 71 6.12 3.00 -4.73
C ILE A 71 5.07 3.27 -5.81
N GLY A 72 3.79 3.13 -5.47
CA GLY A 72 2.67 3.41 -6.37
C GLY A 72 2.72 4.84 -6.90
N LEU A 73 2.81 5.83 -6.00
CA LEU A 73 2.90 7.24 -6.36
C LEU A 73 4.12 7.57 -7.24
N VAL A 74 5.31 7.12 -6.84
CA VAL A 74 6.55 7.36 -7.60
C VAL A 74 6.42 6.79 -9.02
N THR A 75 5.88 5.58 -9.13
CA THR A 75 5.68 4.91 -10.42
C THR A 75 4.66 5.62 -11.29
N THR A 76 3.55 6.09 -10.70
CA THR A 76 2.51 6.86 -11.41
C THR A 76 3.08 8.19 -11.92
N ILE A 77 3.80 8.93 -11.07
CA ILE A 77 4.43 10.21 -11.43
C ILE A 77 5.44 10.00 -12.58
N PHE A 78 6.34 9.02 -12.45
CA PHE A 78 7.33 8.71 -13.48
C PHE A 78 6.69 8.34 -14.82
N SER A 79 5.63 7.51 -14.77
CA SER A 79 4.91 7.09 -15.97
C SER A 79 4.18 8.26 -16.63
N TYR A 80 3.62 9.16 -15.84
CA TYR A 80 2.96 10.37 -16.32
C TYR A 80 3.95 11.32 -17.01
N TYR A 81 5.11 11.60 -16.39
CA TYR A 81 6.17 12.40 -17.01
C TYR A 81 6.65 11.82 -18.35
N LYS A 82 6.81 10.50 -18.41
CA LYS A 82 7.24 9.82 -19.65
C LYS A 82 6.18 9.88 -20.76
N LEU A 83 4.89 9.87 -20.39
CA LEU A 83 3.78 10.03 -21.33
C LEU A 83 3.77 11.45 -21.91
N LEU A 84 3.95 12.45 -21.06
CA LEU A 84 3.99 13.86 -21.45
C LEU A 84 5.18 14.14 -22.39
N SER A 85 6.39 13.69 -22.02
CA SER A 85 7.60 13.91 -22.83
C SER A 85 7.51 13.26 -24.22
N THR A 86 6.90 12.08 -24.31
CA THR A 86 6.66 11.40 -25.59
C THR A 86 5.63 12.14 -26.46
N THR A 87 4.74 12.90 -25.84
CA THR A 87 3.73 13.69 -26.56
C THR A 87 4.34 14.98 -27.10
N GLU A 88 5.18 15.67 -26.32
CA GLU A 88 5.90 16.86 -26.78
C GLU A 88 6.85 16.56 -27.96
N SER A 89 7.50 15.40 -27.98
CA SER A 89 8.39 15.00 -29.09
C SER A 89 7.67 14.69 -30.40
N LEU A 90 6.34 14.52 -30.39
CA LEU A 90 5.54 14.26 -31.60
C LEU A 90 4.91 15.52 -32.19
N ILE A 91 4.95 16.64 -31.46
CA ILE A 91 4.38 17.93 -31.88
C ILE A 91 5.46 18.86 -32.48
N LYS A 92 6.74 18.61 -32.18
CA LYS A 92 7.88 19.23 -32.87
C LYS A 92 8.25 18.48 -34.14
#